data_AF-A0A0R2GU67-F1
#
_entry.id   AF-A0A0R2GU67-F1
#
_cell.length_a   1.000
_cell.length_b   1.000
_cell.length_c   1.000
_cell.angle_alpha   90.00
_cell.angle_beta   90.00
_cell.angle_gamma   90.00
#
_symmetry.space_group_name_H-M   'P 1'
#
loop_
_entity.id
_entity.type
_entity.pdbx_description
1 polymer ?
#
loop_
_entity_poly.entity_id
_entity_poly.type
_entity_poly.pdbx_seq_one_letter_code
_entity_poly.pdbx_strand_id
1 'polypeptide(L)' 'MLVISNESFNRLCGGLVKIVPITTSTNEFPTHIPLPNGLAIEGKVMIQHERTIDVLARGYEVAD' A
#
# COMPACT_ATOMS: atom_id res chain seq x y z
N MET A 1 -1.78 -0.50 -4.03
CA MET A 1 -0.84 -0.56 -2.88
C MET A 1 -1.50 0.14 -1.71
N LEU A 2 -1.14 -0.18 -0.47
CA LEU A 2 -1.69 0.52 0.70
C LEU A 2 -0.69 1.57 1.20
N VAL A 3 -1.13 2.82 1.30
CA VAL A 3 -0.35 3.90 1.92
C VAL A 3 -0.46 3.77 3.43
N ILE A 4 0.69 3.72 4.11
CA ILE A 4 0.77 3.54 5.57
C ILE A 4 1.35 4.76 6.29
N SER A 5 1.93 5.72 5.55
CA SER A 5 2.35 7.00 6.11
C SER A 5 1.15 7.93 6.33
N ASN A 6 1.23 8.74 7.38
CA ASN A 6 0.22 9.74 7.67
C ASN A 6 0.25 10.90 6.65
N GLU A 7 -0.84 11.67 6.61
CA GLU A 7 -1.00 12.78 5.68
C GLU A 7 0.09 13.85 5.82
N SER A 8 0.51 14.17 7.06
CA SER A 8 1.56 15.16 7.32
C SER A 8 2.88 14.76 6.66
N PHE A 9 3.28 13.49 6.76
CA PHE A 9 4.47 12.97 6.08
C PHE A 9 4.31 13.09 4.56
N ASN A 10 3.19 12.65 4.02
CA ASN A 10 2.93 12.66 2.57
C ASN A 10 3.03 14.09 2.00
N ARG A 11 2.48 15.07 2.71
CA ARG A 11 2.50 16.48 2.32
C ARG A 11 3.89 17.12 2.47
N LEU A 12 4.56 16.90 3.60
CA LEU A 12 5.87 17.48 3.87
C LEU A 12 6.97 16.90 2.98
N CYS A 13 6.85 15.63 2.61
CA CYS A 13 7.82 14.95 1.73
C CYS A 13 7.45 15.06 0.24
N GLY A 14 6.52 15.96 -0.13
CA GLY A 14 6.30 16.37 -1.51
C GLY A 14 5.86 15.24 -2.45
N GLY A 15 5.06 14.29 -1.98
CA GLY A 15 4.61 13.14 -2.78
C GLY A 15 5.40 11.86 -2.58
N LEU A 16 6.43 11.85 -1.72
CA LEU A 16 6.99 10.61 -1.19
C LEU A 16 6.05 10.03 -0.12
N VAL A 17 5.71 8.76 -0.30
CA VAL A 17 4.80 8.02 0.60
C VAL A 17 5.39 6.67 0.97
N LYS A 18 5.11 6.21 2.19
CA LYS A 18 5.41 4.84 2.63
C LYS A 18 4.25 3.95 2.26
N ILE A 19 4.56 2.85 1.57
CA ILE A 19 3.56 1.88 1.13
C ILE A 19 3.94 0.47 1.56
N VAL A 20 2.92 -0.39 1.57
CA VAL A 20 3.07 -1.83 1.56
C VAL A 20 2.32 -2.39 0.33
N PRO A 21 2.91 -3.35 -0.41
CA PRO A 21 2.26 -3.97 -1.56
C PRO A 21 1.05 -4.82 -1.15
N ILE A 22 0.14 -4.99 -2.11
CA ILE A 22 -1.01 -5.90 -2.03
C ILE A 22 -0.78 -6.98 -3.09
N THR A 23 -0.99 -8.24 -2.73
CA THR A 23 -0.82 -9.38 -3.63
C THR A 23 -2.05 -10.28 -3.60
N THR A 24 -2.38 -10.88 -4.75
CA THR A 24 -3.36 -11.96 -4.87
C THR A 24 -2.69 -13.35 -4.82
N SER A 25 -1.37 -13.39 -4.60
CA SER A 25 -0.65 -14.65 -4.46
C SER A 25 -1.24 -15.51 -3.33
N THR A 26 -1.34 -16.81 -3.59
CA THR A 26 -1.76 -17.81 -2.61
C THR A 26 -0.66 -18.14 -1.60
N ASN A 27 0.55 -17.60 -1.76
CA ASN A 27 1.64 -17.81 -0.81
C ASN A 27 1.28 -17.27 0.57
N GLU A 28 1.32 -18.16 1.56
CA GLU A 28 1.09 -17.80 2.95
C GLU A 28 2.39 -17.36 3.60
N PHE A 29 2.30 -16.27 4.34
CA PHE A 29 3.41 -15.74 5.10
C PHE A 29 2.87 -15.14 6.41
N PRO A 30 3.55 -15.31 7.56
CA PRO A 30 3.03 -14.86 8.85
C PRO A 30 2.68 -13.37 8.91
N THR A 31 3.33 -12.56 8.08
CA THR A 31 3.11 -11.11 8.03
C THR A 31 2.21 -10.68 6.86
N HIS A 32 1.53 -11.62 6.19
CA HIS A 32 0.48 -11.29 5.23
C HIS A 32 -0.84 -11.05 5.95
N ILE A 33 -1.42 -9.87 5.78
CA ILE A 33 -2.71 -9.51 6.37
C ILE A 33 -3.77 -9.54 5.26
N PRO A 34 -4.80 -10.40 5.34
CA PRO A 34 -5.87 -10.41 4.33
C PRO A 34 -6.64 -9.10 4.35
N LEU A 35 -7.01 -8.61 3.17
CA LEU A 35 -7.91 -7.47 3.05
C LEU A 35 -9.34 -7.88 3.45
N PRO A 36 -10.12 -6.96 4.04
CA PRO A 36 -11.54 -7.17 4.25
C PRO A 36 -12.27 -7.42 2.93
N ASN A 37 -13.33 -8.23 3.00
CA ASN A 37 -14.23 -8.42 1.85
C ASN A 37 -15.04 -7.15 1.58
N GLY A 38 -15.44 -6.96 0.31
CA GLY A 38 -16.31 -5.86 -0.10
C GLY A 38 -15.58 -4.56 -0.48
N LEU A 39 -14.25 -4.58 -0.53
CA LEU A 39 -13.44 -3.51 -1.11
C LEU A 39 -13.38 -3.65 -2.64
N ALA A 40 -13.03 -2.57 -3.34
CA ALA A 40 -12.77 -2.62 -4.78
C ALA A 40 -11.57 -3.51 -5.17
N ILE A 41 -10.74 -3.87 -4.19
CA ILE A 41 -9.55 -4.69 -4.36
C ILE A 41 -9.54 -5.88 -3.40
N GLU A 42 -9.05 -7.02 -3.89
CA GLU A 42 -8.90 -8.25 -3.12
C GLU A 42 -7.42 -8.60 -2.92
N GLY A 43 -7.14 -9.43 -1.91
CA GLY A 43 -5.81 -10.01 -1.69
C GLY A 43 -5.30 -9.85 -0.27
N LYS A 44 -3.98 -9.84 -0.13
CA LYS A 44 -3.26 -9.75 1.15
C LYS A 44 -2.24 -8.62 1.10
N VAL A 45 -2.15 -7.85 2.17
CA VAL A 45 -1.14 -6.82 2.39
C VAL A 45 0.15 -7.49 2.85
N MET A 46 1.26 -7.20 2.17
CA MET A 46 2.58 -7.76 2.50
C MET A 46 3.40 -6.77 3.35
N ILE A 47 3.19 -6.75 4.66
CA ILE A 47 3.75 -5.71 5.54
C ILE A 47 5.29 -5.75 5.64
N GLN A 48 5.91 -6.90 5.37
CA GLN A 48 7.37 -7.07 5.36
C GLN A 48 8.06 -6.43 4.13
N HIS A 49 7.28 -6.02 3.12
CA HIS A 49 7.77 -5.36 1.91
C HIS A 49 7.51 -3.84 1.92
N GLU A 50 7.65 -3.19 3.08
CA GLU A 50 7.56 -1.74 3.17
C GLU A 50 8.60 -1.06 2.27
N ARG A 51 8.19 0.02 1.61
CA ARG A 51 9.07 0.85 0.79
C ARG A 51 8.51 2.26 0.69
N THR A 52 9.42 3.22 0.53
CA THR A 52 9.06 4.59 0.17
C THR A 52 9.08 4.76 -1.35
N ILE A 53 8.03 5.35 -1.91
CA ILE A 53 7.94 5.65 -3.35
C ILE A 53 7.49 7.09 -3.57
N ASP A 54 7.93 7.67 -4.68
CA ASP A 54 7.37 8.90 -5.24
C ASP A 54 6.13 8.54 -6.07
N VAL A 55 4.94 8.92 -5.58
CA VAL A 55 3.68 8.65 -6.29
C VAL A 55 3.37 9.69 -7.36
N LEU A 56 3.86 10.92 -7.21
CA LEU A 56 3.61 11.99 -8.18
C LEU A 56 4.36 11.72 -9.48
N ALA A 57 5.64 11.31 -9.38
CA ALA A 57 6.44 10.96 -10.55
C ALA A 57 5.94 9.68 -11.27
N ARG A 58 5.20 8.82 -10.58
CA ARG A 58 4.68 7.56 -11.13
C ARG A 58 3.27 7.68 -11.71
N GLY A 59 2.52 8.72 -11.34
CA GLY A 59 1.06 8.76 -11.51
C GLY A 59 0.36 7.77 -10.57
N TYR A 60 -0.78 8.15 -10.04
CA TYR A 60 -1.57 7.28 -9.17
C TYR A 60 -3.07 7.54 -9.29
N GLU A 61 -3.84 6.51 -8.99
CA GLU A 61 -5.28 6.57 -8.78
C GLU A 61 -5.59 6.09 -7.37
N VAL A 62 -6.55 6.73 -6.71
CA VAL A 62 -7.02 6.32 -5.39
C VAL A 62 -8.19 5.37 -5.60
N ALA A 63 -8.12 4.19 -4.98
CA ALA A 63 -9.23 3.24 -4.94
C ALA A 63 -9.93 3.35 -3.59
N ASP A 64 -11.26 3.47 -3.62
CA ASP A 64 -12.16 3.44 -2.45
C ASP A 64 -12.59 2.01 -2.10
#